data_AF-A0A945XUU7-F1
#
_entry.id   AF-A0A945XUU7-F1
#
_cell.length_a   1.000
_cell.length_b   1.000
_cell.length_c   1.000
_cell.angle_alpha   90.00
_cell.angle_beta   90.00
_cell.angle_gamma   90.00
#
_symmetry.space_group_name_H-M   'P 1'
#
loop_
_entity.id
_entity.type
_entity.pdbx_description
1 polymer ?
#
loop_
_entity_poly.entity_id
_entity_poly.type
_entity_poly.pdbx_seq_one_letter_code
_entity_poly.pdbx_strand_id
1 'polypeptide(L)'
;MAQSTKPSVKIWRRVAAALLLGWLTGCAQTPTETAPGTHIRFYSINSDGQFSELSLVPGREEPGCQDMPLDLKVHRVAQVGFAVCRVFARNECPDDTALVMRWSGKQSRSDPNKNQPTIRITPGSLWLFEAGREIEVASWRCDLEG
;
A
#
# COMPACT_ATOMS: atom_id res chain seq x y z
N MET A 1 -13.39 27.38 84.30
CA MET A 1 -13.99 28.35 83.36
C MET A 1 -12.93 28.73 82.35
N ALA A 2 -13.13 28.41 81.07
CA ALA A 2 -12.39 29.03 79.97
C ALA A 2 -13.21 28.79 78.69
N GLN A 3 -13.86 29.85 78.21
CA GLN A 3 -14.46 29.92 76.89
C GLN A 3 -13.33 29.91 75.85
N SER A 4 -13.43 29.06 74.84
CA SER A 4 -12.54 29.11 73.68
C SER A 4 -13.33 29.46 72.42
N THR A 5 -12.97 30.61 71.88
CA THR A 5 -13.52 31.35 70.75
C THR A 5 -13.28 30.62 69.41
N LYS A 6 -14.30 30.59 68.53
CA LYS A 6 -14.14 30.44 67.06
C LYS A 6 -14.26 31.85 66.46
N PRO A 7 -13.53 32.21 65.39
CA PRO A 7 -13.81 31.78 64.01
C PRO A 7 -12.48 31.57 63.24
N SER A 8 -12.32 31.33 61.93
CA SER A 8 -13.11 31.51 60.73
C SER A 8 -12.45 30.65 59.62
N VAL A 9 -13.24 30.32 58.62
CA VAL A 9 -13.01 29.40 57.49
C VAL A 9 -11.85 29.82 56.57
N LYS A 10 -11.04 28.86 56.12
CA LYS A 10 -10.50 28.85 54.73
C LYS A 10 -10.45 27.41 54.20
N ILE A 11 -11.51 27.06 53.46
CA ILE A 11 -11.60 25.89 52.60
C ILE A 11 -10.63 26.11 51.44
N TRP A 12 -9.61 25.27 51.26
CA TRP A 12 -8.92 25.12 49.98
C TRP A 12 -8.73 23.62 49.69
N ARG A 13 -9.58 23.13 48.78
CA ARG A 13 -9.47 21.81 48.14
C ARG A 13 -8.23 21.79 47.25
N ARG A 14 -7.36 20.78 47.35
CA ARG A 14 -6.54 20.33 46.21
C ARG A 14 -6.53 18.81 46.17
N VAL A 15 -7.17 18.31 45.12
CA VAL A 15 -7.21 16.92 44.68
C VAL A 15 -5.83 16.59 44.08
N ALA A 16 -5.16 15.56 44.59
CA ALA A 16 -3.99 14.96 43.94
C ALA A 16 -4.40 13.56 43.49
N ALA A 17 -4.80 13.44 42.23
CA ALA A 17 -5.15 12.18 41.60
C ALA A 17 -4.33 12.00 40.33
N ALA A 18 -3.91 10.75 40.13
CA ALA A 18 -3.48 10.12 38.89
C ALA A 18 -2.04 10.41 38.38
N LEU A 19 -1.16 9.57 38.92
CA LEU A 19 -0.06 8.89 38.23
C LEU A 19 -0.43 8.34 36.82
N LEU A 20 0.60 8.24 35.96
CA LEU A 20 0.73 7.42 34.73
C LEU A 20 0.11 7.95 33.43
N LEU A 21 0.84 8.81 32.70
CA LEU A 21 0.74 8.90 31.23
C LEU A 21 2.07 9.40 30.67
N GLY A 22 2.92 8.48 30.24
CA GLY A 22 4.14 8.82 29.54
C GLY A 22 4.75 7.56 29.00
N TRP A 23 4.34 7.17 27.80
CA TRP A 23 5.09 6.48 26.74
C TRP A 23 4.09 6.09 25.64
N LEU A 24 3.69 7.08 24.85
CA LEU A 24 3.12 6.88 23.52
C LEU A 24 3.96 7.69 22.53
N THR A 25 5.25 7.35 22.40
CA THR A 25 6.03 7.72 21.21
C THR A 25 5.68 6.74 20.10
N GLY A 26 4.43 6.79 19.65
CA GLY A 26 4.07 6.21 18.35
C GLY A 26 4.70 7.11 17.29
N CYS A 27 5.53 6.55 16.42
CA CYS A 27 6.05 7.27 15.27
C CYS A 27 4.86 7.70 14.42
N ALA A 28 4.46 8.97 14.49
CA ALA A 28 3.58 9.57 13.50
C ALA A 28 4.39 9.68 12.21
N GLN A 29 4.38 8.62 11.40
CA GLN A 29 4.89 8.66 10.04
C GLN A 29 4.05 9.71 9.30
N THR A 30 4.69 10.81 8.90
CA THR A 30 4.03 11.82 8.08
C THR A 30 3.56 11.13 6.80
N PRO A 31 2.28 11.23 6.40
CA PRO A 31 1.82 10.65 5.15
C PRO A 31 2.71 11.20 4.04
N THR A 32 3.43 10.33 3.34
CA THR A 32 4.13 10.75 2.13
C THR A 32 3.05 11.10 1.13
N GLU A 33 3.02 12.36 0.71
CA GLU A 33 2.00 12.83 -0.23
C GLU A 33 2.22 12.15 -1.58
N THR A 34 1.37 11.18 -1.87
CA THR A 34 1.34 10.50 -3.14
C THR A 34 0.92 11.47 -4.24
N ALA A 35 1.62 11.49 -5.38
CA ALA A 35 1.25 12.37 -6.49
C ALA A 35 -0.21 12.13 -6.93
N PRO A 36 -0.97 13.18 -7.30
CA PRO A 36 -2.35 13.04 -7.72
C PRO A 36 -2.50 12.01 -8.86
N GLY A 37 -3.44 11.08 -8.70
CA GLY A 37 -3.71 10.04 -9.70
C GLY A 37 -2.67 8.91 -9.73
N THR A 38 -1.90 8.71 -8.66
CA THR A 38 -1.07 7.50 -8.49
C THR A 38 -1.95 6.31 -8.18
N HIS A 39 -1.79 5.22 -8.93
CA HIS A 39 -2.56 4.00 -8.71
C HIS A 39 -1.99 2.79 -9.48
N ILE A 40 -2.27 1.60 -8.97
CA ILE A 40 -2.12 0.33 -9.70
C ILE A 40 -3.49 -0.22 -10.16
N ARG A 41 -3.52 -0.86 -11.33
CA ARG A 41 -4.69 -1.53 -11.88
C ARG A 41 -4.37 -2.94 -12.34
N PHE A 42 -5.34 -3.80 -12.16
CA PHE A 42 -5.30 -5.20 -12.54
C PHE A 42 -6.44 -5.45 -13.53
N TYR A 43 -6.16 -6.23 -14.56
CA TYR A 43 -7.13 -6.54 -15.61
C TYR A 43 -7.25 -8.06 -15.78
N SER A 44 -8.48 -8.56 -15.92
CA SER A 44 -8.76 -9.89 -16.45
C SER A 44 -8.98 -9.85 -17.96
N ILE A 45 -9.03 -11.02 -18.59
CA ILE A 45 -9.31 -11.15 -20.03
C ILE A 45 -10.33 -12.26 -20.27
N ASN A 46 -11.34 -12.03 -21.11
CA ASN A 46 -12.29 -13.08 -21.50
C ASN A 46 -11.79 -13.91 -22.71
N SER A 47 -12.58 -14.88 -23.16
CA SER A 47 -12.26 -15.71 -24.34
C SER A 47 -12.10 -14.89 -25.63
N ASP A 48 -12.83 -13.78 -25.73
CA ASP A 48 -12.84 -12.90 -26.91
C ASP A 48 -11.70 -11.87 -26.89
N GLY A 49 -10.83 -11.93 -25.87
CA GLY A 49 -9.69 -11.03 -25.73
C GLY A 49 -10.04 -9.64 -25.18
N GLN A 50 -11.24 -9.46 -24.64
CA GLN A 50 -11.66 -8.20 -24.04
C GLN A 50 -11.14 -8.08 -22.61
N PHE A 51 -10.61 -6.90 -22.27
CA PHE A 51 -10.10 -6.62 -20.93
C PHE A 51 -11.19 -6.05 -20.03
N SER A 52 -11.23 -6.52 -18.79
CA SER A 52 -12.03 -5.92 -17.72
C SER A 52 -11.13 -5.55 -16.56
N GLU A 53 -11.23 -4.32 -16.08
CA GLU A 53 -10.52 -3.92 -14.86
C GLU A 53 -11.15 -4.63 -13.66
N LEU A 54 -10.31 -5.18 -12.78
CA LEU A 54 -10.76 -5.74 -11.52
C LEU A 54 -11.18 -4.61 -10.59
N SER A 55 -12.46 -4.61 -10.22
CA SER A 55 -13.03 -3.68 -9.24
C SER A 55 -12.68 -4.10 -7.81
N LEU A 56 -12.77 -3.15 -6.86
CA LEU A 56 -12.65 -3.40 -5.42
C LEU A 56 -11.31 -3.98 -4.93
N VAL A 57 -10.23 -3.80 -5.69
CA VAL A 57 -8.88 -4.03 -5.18
C VAL A 57 -8.59 -2.92 -4.13
N PRO A 58 -8.33 -3.24 -2.85
CA PRO A 58 -8.05 -2.25 -1.80
C PRO A 58 -6.69 -1.58 -2.04
N GLY A 59 -6.37 -0.48 -1.34
CA GLY A 59 -4.99 0.05 -1.27
C GLY A 59 -4.30 0.40 -2.61
N ARG A 60 -5.05 0.54 -3.71
CA ARG A 60 -4.46 0.71 -5.06
C ARG A 60 -3.70 2.01 -5.24
N GLU A 61 -4.02 3.01 -4.43
CA GLU A 61 -3.43 4.36 -4.45
C GLU A 61 -2.38 4.53 -3.33
N GLU A 62 -2.20 3.50 -2.50
CA GLU A 62 -1.31 3.51 -1.35
C GLU A 62 0.02 2.82 -1.68
N PRO A 63 1.16 3.37 -1.25
CA PRO A 63 2.42 2.64 -1.28
C PRO A 63 2.43 1.54 -0.21
N GLY A 64 3.42 0.65 -0.29
CA GLY A 64 3.58 -0.48 0.62
C GLY A 64 2.93 -1.74 0.08
N CYS A 65 2.88 -2.77 0.94
CA CYS A 65 2.36 -4.09 0.61
C CYS A 65 0.85 -4.15 0.88
N GLN A 66 0.11 -4.74 -0.05
CA GLN A 66 -1.34 -4.89 0.01
C GLN A 66 -1.70 -6.30 -0.49
N ASP A 67 -2.60 -6.96 0.23
CA ASP A 67 -3.11 -8.28 -0.15
C ASP A 67 -4.36 -8.16 -1.04
N MET A 68 -4.52 -9.10 -1.96
CA MET A 68 -5.77 -9.26 -2.69
C MET A 68 -6.84 -9.78 -1.73
N PRO A 69 -8.08 -9.24 -1.79
CA PRO A 69 -9.16 -9.71 -0.95
C PRO A 69 -9.66 -11.11 -1.35
N LEU A 70 -9.33 -11.58 -2.56
CA LEU A 70 -9.71 -12.87 -3.14
C LEU A 70 -8.61 -13.34 -4.10
N ASP A 71 -8.52 -14.65 -4.33
CA ASP A 71 -7.62 -15.23 -5.34
C ASP A 71 -8.13 -14.89 -6.75
N LEU A 72 -7.74 -13.73 -7.27
CA LEU A 72 -8.16 -13.22 -8.58
C LEU A 72 -7.14 -13.56 -9.66
N LYS A 73 -7.63 -14.05 -10.80
CA LYS A 73 -6.83 -14.25 -12.00
C LYS A 73 -6.64 -12.93 -12.73
N VAL A 74 -5.37 -12.57 -12.93
CA VAL A 74 -4.95 -11.33 -13.57
C VAL A 74 -4.24 -11.66 -14.88
N HIS A 75 -4.65 -10.99 -15.94
CA HIS A 75 -3.99 -11.02 -17.25
C HIS A 75 -2.88 -9.97 -17.36
N ARG A 76 -3.16 -8.76 -16.89
CA ARG A 76 -2.38 -7.56 -17.18
C ARG A 76 -2.40 -6.59 -16.01
N VAL A 77 -1.29 -5.86 -15.84
CA VAL A 77 -1.13 -4.83 -14.82
C VAL A 77 -0.82 -3.48 -15.47
N ALA A 78 -1.38 -2.42 -14.90
CA ALA A 78 -1.00 -1.04 -15.18
C ALA A 78 -0.63 -0.34 -13.88
N GLN A 79 0.39 0.50 -13.89
CA GLN A 79 0.66 1.39 -12.77
C GLN A 79 1.01 2.79 -13.26
N VAL A 80 0.58 3.79 -12.49
CA VAL A 80 0.83 5.21 -12.71
C VAL A 80 1.26 5.82 -11.38
N GLY A 81 2.25 6.72 -11.41
CA GLY A 81 2.63 7.56 -10.26
C GLY A 81 3.56 6.91 -9.24
N PHE A 82 3.65 5.57 -9.19
CA PHE A 82 4.65 4.87 -8.38
C PHE A 82 5.99 4.76 -9.13
N ALA A 83 7.12 4.78 -8.41
CA ALA A 83 8.41 4.54 -9.02
C ALA A 83 8.53 3.09 -9.52
N VAL A 84 8.10 2.14 -8.70
CA VAL A 84 8.08 0.72 -9.02
C VAL A 84 6.95 0.01 -8.28
N CYS A 85 6.35 -0.98 -8.93
CA CYS A 85 5.52 -1.98 -8.27
C CYS A 85 6.07 -3.39 -8.49
N ARG A 86 5.72 -4.31 -7.60
CA ARG A 86 5.94 -5.75 -7.71
C ARG A 86 4.63 -6.47 -7.40
N VAL A 87 4.43 -7.65 -8.00
CA VAL A 87 3.23 -8.47 -7.81
C VAL A 87 3.68 -9.86 -7.39
N PHE A 88 2.94 -10.52 -6.50
CA PHE A 88 3.40 -11.74 -5.83
C PHE A 88 2.34 -12.85 -5.89
N ALA A 89 2.82 -14.09 -5.92
CA ALA A 89 1.98 -15.30 -5.88
C ALA A 89 1.52 -15.68 -4.47
N ARG A 90 2.05 -15.03 -3.42
CA ARG A 90 1.62 -15.22 -2.03
C ARG A 90 1.27 -13.87 -1.38
N ASN A 91 0.41 -13.92 -0.37
CA ASN A 91 0.09 -12.77 0.49
C ASN A 91 1.34 -12.26 1.22
N GLU A 92 1.29 -11.04 1.73
CA GLU A 92 2.33 -10.37 2.53
C GLU A 92 3.60 -10.01 1.73
N CYS A 93 3.52 -10.01 0.40
CA CYS A 93 4.60 -9.61 -0.52
C CYS A 93 5.98 -10.26 -0.27
N PRO A 94 6.08 -11.60 -0.11
CA PRO A 94 7.36 -12.25 0.12
C PRO A 94 8.18 -12.24 -1.17
N ASP A 95 9.40 -11.69 -1.09
CA ASP A 95 10.26 -11.38 -2.24
C ASP A 95 10.58 -12.61 -3.11
N ASP A 96 10.59 -13.81 -2.52
CA ASP A 96 10.83 -15.08 -3.22
C ASP A 96 9.67 -15.52 -4.14
N THR A 97 8.52 -14.85 -4.07
CA THR A 97 7.34 -15.13 -4.90
C THR A 97 6.97 -14.02 -5.87
N ALA A 98 7.87 -13.06 -6.07
CA ALA A 98 7.66 -12.00 -7.03
C ALA A 98 7.46 -12.58 -8.44
N LEU A 99 6.33 -12.25 -9.04
CA LEU A 99 5.94 -12.72 -10.36
C LEU A 99 6.70 -11.95 -11.42
N VAL A 100 7.32 -12.69 -12.34
CA VAL A 100 8.04 -12.10 -13.47
C VAL A 100 7.06 -11.61 -14.51
N MET A 101 7.25 -10.36 -14.92
CA MET A 101 6.45 -9.66 -15.91
C MET A 101 7.32 -9.11 -17.03
N ARG A 102 6.68 -8.81 -18.15
CA ARG A 102 7.32 -8.22 -19.33
C ARG A 102 6.46 -7.11 -19.91
N TRP A 103 7.08 -6.00 -20.27
CA TRP A 103 6.42 -4.95 -21.03
C TRP A 103 6.12 -5.43 -22.45
N SER A 104 4.83 -5.41 -22.83
CA SER A 104 4.35 -5.83 -24.16
C SER A 104 4.23 -4.67 -25.15
N GLY A 105 4.45 -3.43 -24.71
CA GLY A 105 4.46 -2.27 -25.59
C GLY A 105 5.74 -2.19 -26.43
N LYS A 106 5.79 -1.17 -27.29
CA LYS A 106 7.00 -0.85 -28.08
C LYS A 106 8.21 -0.66 -27.17
N GLN A 107 9.38 -1.00 -27.71
CA GLN A 107 10.67 -0.79 -27.06
C GLN A 107 10.76 0.65 -26.54
N SER A 108 11.06 0.80 -25.25
CA SER A 108 11.25 2.12 -24.67
C SER A 108 12.53 2.75 -25.22
N ARG A 109 12.45 4.05 -25.54
CA ARG A 109 13.60 4.84 -26.00
C ARG A 109 14.49 5.29 -24.85
N SER A 110 13.92 5.44 -23.66
CA SER A 110 14.61 5.91 -22.45
C SER A 110 15.06 4.78 -21.54
N ASP A 111 14.49 3.59 -21.70
CA ASP A 111 14.82 2.41 -20.89
C ASP A 111 15.00 1.20 -21.83
N PRO A 112 16.24 0.88 -22.24
CA PRO A 112 16.50 -0.25 -23.14
C PRO A 112 16.13 -1.60 -22.51
N ASN A 113 15.96 -1.67 -21.19
CA ASN A 113 15.65 -2.89 -20.47
C ASN A 113 14.15 -3.05 -20.17
N LYS A 114 13.30 -2.08 -20.53
CA LYS A 114 11.86 -2.12 -20.20
C LYS A 114 11.15 -3.38 -20.70
N ASN A 115 11.56 -3.91 -21.84
CA ASN A 115 11.00 -5.11 -22.47
C ASN A 115 11.64 -6.42 -21.98
N GLN A 116 12.67 -6.37 -21.13
CA GLN A 116 13.25 -7.56 -20.53
C GLN A 116 12.32 -8.10 -19.42
N PRO A 117 12.31 -9.42 -19.19
CA PRO A 117 11.67 -10.00 -18.03
C PRO A 117 12.16 -9.36 -16.73
N THR A 118 11.22 -8.98 -15.86
CA THR A 118 11.54 -8.30 -14.61
C THR A 118 10.43 -8.49 -13.59
N ILE A 119 10.77 -8.40 -12.30
CA ILE A 119 9.80 -8.28 -11.22
C ILE A 119 9.46 -6.82 -10.90
N ARG A 120 10.15 -5.86 -11.53
CA ARG A 120 10.03 -4.41 -11.29
C ARG A 120 9.16 -3.76 -12.37
N ILE A 121 7.94 -3.42 -11.99
CA ILE A 121 6.92 -2.82 -12.85
C ILE A 121 7.03 -1.30 -12.77
N THR A 122 7.64 -0.68 -13.79
CA THR A 122 7.72 0.79 -13.91
C THR A 122 6.45 1.38 -14.53
N PRO A 123 6.25 2.72 -14.53
CA PRO A 123 5.00 3.30 -15.01
C PRO A 123 4.65 2.89 -16.44
N GLY A 124 3.37 2.57 -16.64
CA GLY A 124 2.83 2.13 -17.91
C GLY A 124 1.74 1.09 -17.74
N SER A 125 1.01 0.86 -18.83
CA SER A 125 -0.21 0.05 -18.79
C SER A 125 -0.10 -1.33 -19.43
N LEU A 126 1.02 -1.72 -20.04
CA LEU A 126 1.13 -2.92 -20.89
C LEU A 126 1.99 -4.03 -20.28
N TRP A 127 1.97 -4.19 -18.95
CA TRP A 127 2.70 -5.26 -18.27
C TRP A 127 1.92 -6.56 -18.30
N LEU A 128 2.53 -7.61 -18.83
CA LEU A 128 1.97 -8.97 -18.89
C LEU A 128 2.83 -9.93 -18.07
N PHE A 129 2.22 -10.97 -17.51
CA PHE A 129 2.96 -12.02 -16.83
C PHE A 129 3.72 -12.89 -17.82
N GLU A 130 4.93 -13.29 -17.46
CA GLU A 130 5.73 -14.20 -18.29
C GLU A 130 5.21 -15.64 -18.23
N ALA A 131 4.76 -16.07 -17.05
CA ALA A 131 4.36 -17.44 -16.78
C ALA A 131 3.09 -17.90 -17.51
N GLY A 132 2.27 -16.98 -18.05
CA GLY A 132 1.06 -17.36 -18.75
C GLY A 132 0.13 -16.20 -19.10
N ARG A 133 -0.98 -16.56 -19.74
CA ARG A 133 -2.03 -15.60 -20.14
C ARG A 133 -2.71 -15.00 -18.92
N GLU A 134 -3.03 -15.78 -17.91
CA GLU A 134 -3.62 -15.31 -16.66
C GLU A 134 -2.95 -16.05 -15.51
N ILE A 135 -2.73 -15.35 -14.40
CA ILE A 135 -2.12 -15.92 -13.19
C ILE A 135 -2.87 -15.44 -11.95
N GLU A 136 -2.89 -16.27 -10.92
CA GLU A 136 -3.39 -15.87 -9.61
C GLU A 136 -2.42 -14.89 -8.96
N VAL A 137 -2.96 -13.76 -8.51
CA VAL A 137 -2.22 -12.72 -7.80
C VAL A 137 -2.75 -12.66 -6.38
N ALA A 138 -1.83 -12.78 -5.42
CA ALA A 138 -2.17 -12.81 -4.00
C ALA A 138 -1.84 -11.49 -3.30
N SER A 139 -0.76 -10.79 -3.71
CA SER A 139 -0.44 -9.47 -3.17
C SER A 139 0.34 -8.60 -4.16
N TRP A 140 0.46 -7.32 -3.86
CA TRP A 140 1.32 -6.39 -4.59
C TRP A 140 1.97 -5.39 -3.63
N ARG A 141 3.14 -4.88 -4.03
CA ARG A 141 3.86 -3.82 -3.32
C ARG A 141 4.23 -2.71 -4.28
N CYS A 142 3.92 -1.47 -3.94
CA CYS A 142 4.34 -0.30 -4.72
C CYS A 142 5.18 0.65 -3.86
N ASP A 143 6.25 1.17 -4.45
CA ASP A 143 7.21 2.04 -3.79
C ASP A 143 7.19 3.43 -4.50
N LEU A 144 7.21 4.52 -3.73
CA LEU A 144 7.28 5.89 -4.27
C LEU A 144 8.70 6.24 -4.76
N GLU A 145 9.70 5.49 -4.30
CA GLU A 145 11.11 5.60 -4.67
C GLU A 145 11.59 4.24 -5.18
N GLY A 146 12.43 4.23 -6.23
CA GLY A 146 12.71 3.02 -7.03
C GLY A 146 14.19 2.69 -7.13
#